data_AF-A0A814QNE6-F1
#
_entry.id   AF-A0A814QNE6-F1
#
_cell.length_a   1.000
_cell.length_b   1.000
_cell.length_c   1.000
_cell.angle_alpha   90.00
_cell.angle_beta   90.00
_cell.angle_gamma   90.00
#
_symmetry.space_group_name_H-M   'P 1'
#
loop_
_entity.id
_entity.type
_entity.pdbx_description
1 polymer ?
#
loop_
_entity_poly.entity_id
_entity_poly.type
_entity_poly.pdbx_seq_one_letter_code
_entity_poly.pdbx_strand_id
1 'polypeptide(L)'
;MINDSTYRRWQLTLPILSTLYRMTNQLLTDFVDDNYFYLFDLKSFFTAKSLNVAIPGDPKFEPLVKKINSNNEDWNEFNDINKIIIHQPIRTEYHIAFPYLYNSSSYKLYLSWYHIPNVVFIKTEDPDLPAFYFDPLLNPITQHHIIKCINVQIDDNDEFILPEKFQPLYTENTTNGITLLWVSRPFNLSFWSNTTWN
;
A
#
# COMPACT_ATOMS: atom_id res chain seq x y z
N MET A 1 17.14 25.73 1.79
CA MET A 1 17.62 24.76 0.78
C MET A 1 18.44 23.66 1.44
N ILE A 2 19.54 23.94 2.14
CA ILE A 2 20.18 22.99 3.08
C ILE A 2 20.44 23.77 4.38
N ASN A 3 20.68 23.10 5.51
CA ASN A 3 21.19 23.76 6.71
C ASN A 3 22.62 24.30 6.47
N ASP A 4 23.25 24.89 7.49
CA ASP A 4 24.62 25.42 7.40
C ASP A 4 25.66 24.41 6.88
N SER A 5 26.94 24.77 6.90
CA SER A 5 28.11 23.97 6.45
C SER A 5 28.20 22.51 6.92
N THR A 6 27.30 22.07 7.81
CA THR A 6 27.15 20.68 8.25
C THR A 6 26.40 19.78 7.27
N TYR A 7 25.62 20.31 6.31
CA TYR A 7 24.90 19.54 5.26
C TYR A 7 24.09 18.33 5.79
N ARG A 8 23.38 18.52 6.91
CA ARG A 8 22.60 17.45 7.57
C ARG A 8 21.12 17.52 7.33
N ARG A 9 20.56 18.65 6.90
CA ARG A 9 19.09 18.78 6.73
C ARG A 9 18.82 19.50 5.42
N TRP A 10 17.81 19.02 4.69
CA TRP A 10 17.35 19.66 3.48
C TRP A 10 15.86 19.98 3.59
N GLN A 11 15.48 21.07 2.94
CA GLN A 11 14.09 21.45 2.74
C GLN A 11 13.97 21.92 1.29
N LEU A 12 13.24 21.15 0.50
CA LEU A 12 13.06 21.38 -0.94
C LEU A 12 11.63 21.87 -1.20
N THR A 13 11.50 22.77 -2.16
CA THR A 13 10.18 23.25 -2.60
C THR A 13 9.54 22.24 -3.54
N LEU A 14 8.21 22.29 -3.65
CA LEU A 14 7.43 21.36 -4.45
C LEU A 14 7.90 21.27 -5.93
N PRO A 15 8.19 22.38 -6.64
CA PRO A 15 8.66 22.32 -8.02
C PRO A 15 10.05 21.66 -8.17
N ILE A 16 10.93 21.85 -7.18
CA ILE A 16 12.24 21.19 -7.20
C ILE A 16 12.07 19.68 -6.97
N LEU A 17 11.18 19.30 -6.07
CA LEU A 17 10.92 17.88 -5.79
C LEU A 17 10.26 17.17 -6.97
N SER A 18 9.30 17.82 -7.65
CA SER A 18 8.64 17.25 -8.82
C SER A 18 9.59 17.06 -10.00
N THR A 19 10.47 18.04 -10.25
CA THR A 19 11.50 17.91 -11.30
C THR A 19 12.50 16.81 -10.99
N LEU A 20 12.94 16.66 -9.74
CA LEU A 20 13.81 15.56 -9.33
C LEU A 20 13.14 14.20 -9.50
N TYR A 21 11.88 14.07 -9.05
CA TYR A 21 11.10 12.84 -9.19
C TYR A 21 10.99 12.41 -10.67
N ARG A 22 10.72 13.35 -11.57
CA ARG A 22 10.66 13.07 -13.01
C ARG A 22 12.00 12.58 -13.58
N MET A 23 13.13 13.11 -13.10
CA MET A 23 14.45 12.67 -13.54
C MET A 23 14.81 11.27 -13.02
N THR A 24 14.33 10.89 -11.84
CA THR A 24 14.66 9.61 -11.20
C THR A 24 13.67 8.49 -11.52
N ASN A 25 12.63 8.75 -12.31
CA ASN A 25 11.55 7.80 -12.59
C ASN A 25 12.04 6.45 -13.15
N GLN A 26 13.17 6.42 -13.87
CA GLN A 26 13.77 5.17 -14.38
C GLN A 26 14.30 4.23 -13.30
N LEU A 27 14.57 4.74 -12.09
CA LEU A 27 15.17 3.99 -10.98
C LEU A 27 14.16 3.69 -9.87
N LEU A 28 13.00 4.34 -9.91
CA LEU A 28 11.97 4.20 -8.89
C LEU A 28 11.02 3.06 -9.21
N THR A 29 10.44 2.50 -8.16
CA THR A 29 9.36 1.51 -8.30
C THR A 29 8.07 2.20 -8.68
N ASP A 30 7.34 1.60 -9.61
CA ASP A 30 6.00 2.06 -9.99
C ASP A 30 4.90 1.63 -9.03
N PHE A 31 5.22 0.80 -8.03
CA PHE A 31 4.27 0.33 -7.03
C PHE A 31 3.83 1.48 -6.11
N VAL A 32 2.53 1.74 -6.12
CA VAL A 32 1.88 2.72 -5.24
C VAL A 32 1.26 2.03 -4.01
N ASP A 33 0.87 0.76 -4.15
CA ASP A 33 0.21 0.00 -3.09
C ASP A 33 1.17 -1.06 -2.51
N ASP A 34 1.32 -1.01 -1.19
CA ASP A 34 2.12 -1.96 -0.41
C ASP A 34 1.51 -3.37 -0.39
N ASN A 35 0.23 -3.53 -0.75
CA ASN A 35 -0.40 -4.83 -0.95
C ASN A 35 0.33 -5.71 -1.98
N TYR A 36 1.10 -5.12 -2.89
CA TYR A 36 1.96 -5.86 -3.81
C TYR A 36 2.94 -6.80 -3.09
N PHE A 37 3.38 -6.43 -1.88
CA PHE A 37 4.29 -7.21 -1.05
C PHE A 37 3.59 -8.23 -0.15
N TYR A 38 2.34 -8.59 -0.42
CA TYR A 38 1.65 -9.64 0.33
C TYR A 38 2.43 -10.96 0.25
N LEU A 39 2.76 -11.53 1.42
CA LEU A 39 3.66 -12.67 1.60
C LEU A 39 5.12 -12.46 1.19
N PHE A 40 5.48 -11.26 0.72
CA PHE A 40 6.82 -10.86 0.34
C PHE A 40 7.33 -9.71 1.22
N ASP A 41 6.97 -9.76 2.51
CA ASP A 41 7.41 -8.83 3.54
C ASP A 41 8.33 -9.52 4.56
N LEU A 42 9.03 -8.73 5.37
CA LEU A 42 9.96 -9.25 6.36
C LEU A 42 9.30 -10.21 7.37
N LYS A 43 8.03 -9.97 7.73
CA LYS A 43 7.31 -10.85 8.67
C LYS A 43 7.02 -12.20 8.04
N SER A 44 6.63 -12.24 6.78
CA SER A 44 6.44 -13.51 6.05
C SER A 44 7.75 -14.27 5.91
N PHE A 45 8.87 -13.60 5.62
CA PHE A 45 10.18 -14.25 5.56
C PHE A 45 10.64 -14.80 6.91
N PHE A 46 10.37 -14.12 8.02
CA PHE A 46 10.68 -14.64 9.34
C PHE A 46 9.86 -15.89 9.67
N THR A 47 8.57 -15.88 9.29
CA THR A 47 7.69 -17.04 9.46
C THR A 47 8.12 -18.21 8.57
N ALA A 48 8.43 -17.96 7.30
CA ALA A 48 8.96 -18.95 6.36
C ALA A 48 10.25 -19.61 6.89
N LYS A 49 11.19 -18.78 7.40
CA LYS A 49 12.41 -19.25 8.05
C LYS A 49 12.16 -20.10 9.30
N SER A 50 11.23 -19.69 10.16
CA SER A 50 10.89 -20.44 11.37
C SER A 50 10.24 -21.79 11.07
N LEU A 51 9.40 -21.85 10.03
CA LEU A 51 8.70 -23.06 9.59
C LEU A 51 9.55 -23.96 8.66
N ASN A 52 10.72 -23.49 8.21
CA ASN A 52 11.53 -24.17 7.20
C ASN A 52 10.75 -24.44 5.89
N VAL A 53 9.95 -23.46 5.48
CA VAL A 53 9.16 -23.45 4.24
C VAL A 53 9.64 -22.29 3.36
N ALA A 54 9.51 -22.39 2.05
CA ALA A 54 9.82 -21.31 1.12
C ALA A 54 8.71 -21.17 0.08
N ILE A 55 8.31 -19.92 -0.20
CA ILE A 55 7.39 -19.55 -1.29
C ILE A 55 8.21 -19.44 -2.59
N PRO A 56 7.61 -19.60 -3.79
CA PRO A 56 8.32 -19.30 -5.04
C PRO A 56 8.91 -17.89 -5.05
N GLY A 57 10.24 -17.78 -5.27
CA GLY A 57 10.97 -16.50 -5.26
C GLY A 57 11.49 -16.05 -3.89
N ASP A 58 11.15 -16.78 -2.82
CA ASP A 58 11.59 -16.50 -1.45
C ASP A 58 13.03 -17.04 -1.19
N PRO A 59 13.88 -16.32 -0.43
CA PRO A 59 15.10 -16.90 0.13
C PRO A 59 14.86 -18.20 0.91
N LYS A 60 15.77 -19.15 0.77
CA LYS A 60 15.78 -20.41 1.54
C LYS A 60 16.74 -20.30 2.71
N PHE A 61 16.34 -20.85 3.85
CA PHE A 61 17.12 -20.83 5.10
C PHE A 61 17.35 -22.24 5.64
N GLU A 62 18.33 -22.38 6.53
CA GLU A 62 18.47 -23.60 7.31
C GLU A 62 17.35 -23.74 8.35
N PRO A 63 16.91 -24.98 8.66
CA PRO A 63 15.90 -25.23 9.68
C PRO A 63 16.32 -24.67 11.04
N LEU A 64 15.43 -23.88 11.66
CA LEU A 64 15.67 -23.25 12.95
C LEU A 64 15.74 -24.28 14.10
N VAL A 65 14.87 -25.29 14.07
CA VAL A 65 14.87 -26.40 15.03
C VAL A 65 15.25 -27.68 14.29
N LYS A 66 16.48 -28.16 14.51
CA LYS A 66 17.03 -29.34 13.81
C LYS A 66 16.55 -30.69 14.38
N LYS A 67 15.83 -30.70 15.50
CA LYS A 67 15.44 -31.91 16.25
C LYS A 67 14.01 -31.82 16.79
N ILE A 68 13.02 -31.70 15.90
CA ILE A 68 11.64 -32.09 16.24
C ILE A 68 11.58 -33.59 15.97
N ASN A 69 11.09 -34.38 16.91
CA ASN A 69 10.92 -35.82 16.72
C ASN A 69 9.77 -36.06 15.72
N SER A 70 10.03 -35.92 14.41
CA SER A 70 9.04 -36.03 13.34
C SER A 70 8.26 -37.34 13.39
N ASN A 71 8.88 -38.42 13.88
CA ASN A 71 8.25 -39.75 13.94
C ASN A 71 6.98 -39.83 14.80
N ASN A 72 6.78 -38.91 15.76
CA ASN A 72 5.61 -38.93 16.64
C ASN A 72 4.45 -38.06 16.14
N GLU A 73 4.69 -37.16 15.18
CA GLU A 73 3.66 -36.25 14.66
C GLU A 73 2.84 -36.89 13.52
N ASP A 74 3.46 -37.80 12.75
CA ASP A 74 2.85 -38.40 11.55
C ASP A 74 1.75 -39.44 11.86
N TRP A 75 1.84 -40.14 13.00
CA TRP A 75 0.88 -41.18 13.42
C TRP A 75 0.06 -40.75 14.63
N ASN A 76 -0.79 -39.75 14.44
CA ASN A 76 -1.71 -39.25 15.46
C ASN A 76 -3.18 -39.56 15.11
N GLU A 77 -4.04 -39.68 16.11
CA GLU A 77 -5.49 -39.93 15.94
C GLU A 77 -6.18 -38.87 15.05
N PHE A 78 -5.63 -37.65 15.07
CA PHE A 78 -6.08 -36.52 14.26
C PHE A 78 -5.59 -36.55 12.81
N ASN A 79 -4.47 -37.22 12.52
CA ASN A 79 -3.85 -37.26 11.19
C ASN A 79 -4.26 -38.53 10.39
N ASP A 80 -5.29 -39.26 10.84
CA ASP A 80 -5.79 -40.47 10.16
C ASP A 80 -6.37 -40.13 8.78
N ILE A 81 -5.80 -40.72 7.74
CA ILE A 81 -6.19 -40.49 6.35
C ILE A 81 -7.65 -40.84 6.06
N ASN A 82 -8.26 -41.72 6.85
CA ASN A 82 -9.67 -42.11 6.69
C ASN A 82 -10.64 -41.06 7.26
N LYS A 83 -10.15 -40.13 8.08
CA LYS A 83 -10.95 -39.08 8.75
C LYS A 83 -10.75 -37.70 8.12
N ILE A 84 -9.70 -37.50 7.32
CA ILE A 84 -9.41 -36.23 6.67
C ILE A 84 -10.10 -36.16 5.31
N ILE A 85 -10.85 -35.08 5.07
CA ILE A 85 -11.46 -34.79 3.78
C ILE A 85 -10.55 -33.82 3.01
N ILE A 86 -10.00 -34.27 1.88
CA ILE A 86 -9.10 -33.48 1.04
C ILE A 86 -9.87 -32.98 -0.20
N HIS A 87 -10.32 -31.72 -0.17
CA HIS A 87 -10.88 -31.04 -1.35
C HIS A 87 -9.82 -30.28 -2.15
N GLN A 88 -8.98 -29.52 -1.44
CA GLN A 88 -7.89 -28.75 -2.01
C GLN A 88 -6.65 -28.96 -1.15
N PRO A 89 -5.48 -29.26 -1.75
CA PRO A 89 -4.26 -29.41 -0.98
C PRO A 89 -3.84 -28.07 -0.38
N ILE A 90 -3.45 -28.09 0.90
CA ILE A 90 -2.97 -26.90 1.61
C ILE A 90 -1.59 -26.55 1.03
N ARG A 91 -1.46 -25.32 0.52
CA ARG A 91 -0.21 -24.83 -0.07
C ARG A 91 0.67 -24.15 0.98
N THR A 92 1.96 -24.03 0.68
CA THR A 92 2.96 -23.38 1.53
C THR A 92 2.61 -21.93 1.86
N GLU A 93 1.93 -21.21 0.95
CA GLU A 93 1.46 -19.85 1.18
C GLU A 93 0.45 -19.78 2.33
N TYR A 94 -0.41 -20.79 2.48
CA TYR A 94 -1.38 -20.83 3.58
C TYR A 94 -0.71 -21.02 4.93
N HIS A 95 0.36 -21.82 4.98
CA HIS A 95 1.17 -21.99 6.18
C HIS A 95 1.87 -20.70 6.62
N ILE A 96 2.14 -19.76 5.71
CA ILE A 96 2.78 -18.48 6.04
C ILE A 96 1.73 -17.39 6.29
N ALA A 97 0.66 -17.35 5.49
CA ALA A 97 -0.44 -16.39 5.62
C ALA A 97 -1.20 -16.55 6.94
N PHE A 98 -1.48 -17.80 7.34
CA PHE A 98 -2.24 -18.14 8.54
C PHE A 98 -1.43 -19.12 9.42
N PRO A 99 -0.34 -18.64 10.03
CA PRO A 99 0.70 -19.52 10.52
C PRO A 99 0.31 -20.28 11.78
N TYR A 100 -0.69 -19.80 12.54
CA TYR A 100 -1.22 -20.51 13.71
C TYR A 100 -2.35 -21.50 13.37
N LEU A 101 -2.90 -21.46 12.15
CA LEU A 101 -4.03 -22.30 11.74
C LEU A 101 -3.57 -23.59 11.08
N TYR A 102 -2.62 -23.50 10.15
CA TYR A 102 -2.20 -24.63 9.33
C TYR A 102 -0.92 -25.32 9.81
N ASN A 103 -0.27 -24.82 10.87
CA ASN A 103 0.93 -25.43 11.44
C ASN A 103 0.67 -25.99 12.84
N SER A 104 1.26 -27.15 13.14
CA SER A 104 1.25 -27.76 14.47
C SER A 104 2.15 -27.01 15.46
N SER A 105 3.31 -26.52 14.99
CA SER A 105 4.29 -25.81 15.81
C SER A 105 4.17 -24.30 15.63
N SER A 106 4.00 -23.59 16.75
CA SER A 106 3.88 -22.13 16.79
C SER A 106 5.19 -21.41 17.14
N TYR A 107 6.33 -22.09 17.00
CA TYR A 107 7.61 -21.58 17.48
C TYR A 107 8.13 -20.41 16.64
N LYS A 108 8.30 -19.24 17.28
CA LYS A 108 8.87 -18.01 16.68
C LYS A 108 8.23 -17.61 15.34
N LEU A 109 6.91 -17.70 15.27
CA LEU A 109 6.13 -17.19 14.14
C LEU A 109 5.88 -15.70 14.28
N TYR A 110 5.74 -15.02 13.15
CA TYR A 110 5.42 -13.60 13.07
C TYR A 110 4.13 -13.41 12.26
N LEU A 111 3.24 -12.55 12.76
CA LEU A 111 2.04 -12.20 12.01
C LEU A 111 2.39 -11.15 10.95
N SER A 112 2.11 -11.45 9.70
CA SER A 112 2.22 -10.51 8.59
C SER A 112 0.97 -9.64 8.49
N TRP A 113 1.10 -8.47 7.88
CA TRP A 113 -0.05 -7.61 7.63
C TRP A 113 -0.93 -8.24 6.55
N TYR A 114 -2.24 -8.30 6.79
CA TYR A 114 -3.16 -8.98 5.88
C TYR A 114 -3.49 -8.15 4.64
N HIS A 115 -3.90 -6.89 4.83
CA HIS A 115 -4.39 -6.05 3.74
C HIS A 115 -4.41 -4.57 4.11
N ILE A 116 -4.07 -3.71 3.16
CA ILE A 116 -4.18 -2.25 3.22
C ILE A 116 -5.31 -1.85 2.26
N PRO A 117 -6.11 -0.79 2.52
CA PRO A 117 -7.08 -0.33 1.54
C PRO A 117 -6.43 -0.05 0.18
N ASN A 118 -6.97 -0.64 -0.89
CA ASN A 118 -6.40 -0.51 -2.23
C ASN A 118 -6.27 0.96 -2.63
N VAL A 119 -5.06 1.35 -3.03
CA VAL A 119 -4.80 2.70 -3.52
C VAL A 119 -5.23 2.78 -4.98
N VAL A 120 -6.28 3.57 -5.25
CA VAL A 120 -6.79 3.83 -6.61
C VAL A 120 -6.35 5.22 -7.04
N PHE A 121 -5.06 5.34 -7.34
CA PHE A 121 -4.46 6.59 -7.82
C PHE A 121 -4.24 6.53 -9.33
N ILE A 122 -4.69 7.58 -10.03
CA ILE A 122 -4.50 7.72 -11.48
C ILE A 122 -3.41 8.75 -11.72
N LYS A 123 -2.32 8.32 -12.37
CA LYS A 123 -1.21 9.21 -12.76
C LYS A 123 -1.63 9.98 -14.02
N THR A 124 -1.53 11.31 -13.96
CA THR A 124 -1.77 12.19 -15.11
C THR A 124 -0.51 12.34 -15.95
N GLU A 125 -0.55 11.91 -17.20
CA GLU A 125 0.58 12.04 -18.13
C GLU A 125 0.58 13.41 -18.85
N ASP A 126 -0.61 13.93 -19.17
CA ASP A 126 -0.78 15.19 -19.90
C ASP A 126 -0.94 16.38 -18.95
N PRO A 127 0.00 17.35 -18.92
CA PRO A 127 -0.06 18.52 -18.05
C PRO A 127 -1.10 19.56 -18.49
N ASP A 128 -1.61 19.45 -19.72
CA ASP A 128 -2.62 20.36 -20.28
C ASP A 128 -4.02 20.08 -19.72
N LEU A 129 -4.24 18.90 -19.14
CA LEU A 129 -5.49 18.54 -18.48
C LEU A 129 -5.60 19.25 -17.12
N PRO A 130 -6.81 19.67 -16.70
CA PRO A 130 -6.99 20.33 -15.41
C PRO A 130 -6.67 19.37 -14.26
N ALA A 131 -6.30 19.90 -13.09
CA ALA A 131 -5.84 19.06 -11.97
C ALA A 131 -6.91 18.10 -11.44
N PHE A 132 -8.17 18.50 -11.53
CA PHE A 132 -9.32 17.68 -11.17
C PHE A 132 -10.19 17.51 -12.41
N TYR A 133 -10.22 16.30 -12.93
CA TYR A 133 -11.10 15.91 -14.03
C TYR A 133 -11.60 14.49 -13.85
N PHE A 134 -12.65 14.15 -14.57
CA PHE A 134 -13.16 12.80 -14.62
C PHE A 134 -12.36 12.01 -15.65
N ASP A 135 -11.46 11.16 -15.16
CA ASP A 135 -10.59 10.35 -16.01
C ASP A 135 -11.37 9.24 -16.74
N PRO A 136 -11.07 8.93 -18.02
CA PRO A 136 -11.74 7.86 -18.76
C PRO A 136 -11.60 6.46 -18.15
N LEU A 137 -10.61 6.21 -17.30
CA LEU A 137 -10.43 4.96 -16.57
C LEU A 137 -11.45 4.80 -15.43
N LEU A 138 -12.11 5.88 -15.02
CA LEU A 138 -13.16 5.84 -14.01
C LEU A 138 -14.47 5.35 -14.62
N ASN A 139 -15.15 4.47 -13.89
CA ASN A 139 -16.49 4.03 -14.26
C ASN A 139 -17.47 5.20 -14.18
N PRO A 140 -18.28 5.46 -15.22
CA PRO A 140 -19.20 6.59 -15.24
C PRO A 140 -20.24 6.47 -14.13
N ILE A 141 -20.53 7.60 -13.49
CA ILE A 141 -21.53 7.65 -12.41
C ILE A 141 -22.92 7.69 -13.04
N THR A 142 -23.67 6.61 -12.88
CA THR A 142 -25.08 6.52 -13.30
C THR A 142 -26.01 6.87 -12.15
N GLN A 143 -26.82 7.91 -12.30
CA GLN A 143 -27.85 8.26 -11.30
C GLN A 143 -29.12 7.44 -11.55
N HIS A 144 -29.43 6.49 -10.67
CA HIS A 144 -30.63 5.64 -10.76
C HIS A 144 -31.71 5.97 -9.71
N HIS A 145 -31.44 6.91 -8.80
CA HIS A 145 -32.38 7.24 -7.72
C HIS A 145 -33.38 8.32 -8.14
N ILE A 146 -34.66 7.96 -8.08
CA ILE A 146 -35.82 8.81 -8.46
C ILE A 146 -36.30 9.68 -7.27
N ILE A 147 -35.91 9.32 -6.05
CA ILE A 147 -36.28 10.07 -4.85
C ILE A 147 -35.48 11.36 -4.82
N LYS A 148 -36.08 12.44 -5.30
CA LYS A 148 -35.57 13.79 -5.10
C LYS A 148 -35.66 14.10 -3.62
N CYS A 149 -34.54 14.03 -2.92
CA CYS A 149 -34.41 14.73 -1.65
C CYS A 149 -34.78 16.19 -1.91
N ILE A 150 -35.64 16.77 -1.08
CA ILE A 150 -36.08 18.16 -1.22
C ILE A 150 -34.85 19.02 -0.91
N ASN A 151 -34.11 19.39 -1.96
CA ASN A 151 -33.12 20.45 -1.86
C ASN A 151 -33.91 21.74 -1.69
N VAL A 152 -33.69 22.44 -0.58
CA VAL A 152 -34.26 23.78 -0.36
C VAL A 152 -33.69 24.68 -1.45
N GLN A 153 -34.49 24.95 -2.48
CA GLN A 153 -34.17 25.98 -3.45
C GLN A 153 -34.42 27.32 -2.75
N ILE A 154 -33.34 28.04 -2.49
CA ILE A 154 -33.42 29.41 -1.99
C ILE A 154 -33.93 30.24 -3.18
N ASP A 155 -34.97 31.04 -2.94
CA ASP A 155 -35.57 31.90 -3.96
C ASP A 155 -34.56 33.00 -4.32
N ASP A 156 -34.30 33.22 -5.61
CA ASP A 156 -33.29 34.18 -6.12
C ASP A 156 -33.65 35.66 -5.82
N ASN A 157 -34.70 35.90 -5.03
CA ASN A 157 -35.16 37.21 -4.61
C ASN A 157 -34.21 37.89 -3.61
N ASP A 158 -33.31 37.14 -2.97
CA ASP A 158 -32.26 37.68 -2.12
C ASP A 158 -30.99 37.97 -2.95
N GLU A 159 -30.61 39.26 -3.05
CA GLU A 159 -29.46 39.74 -3.84
C GLU A 159 -28.12 39.35 -3.20
N PHE A 160 -27.74 38.07 -3.32
CA PHE A 160 -26.45 37.55 -2.87
C PHE A 160 -25.38 37.72 -3.96
N ILE A 161 -24.35 38.50 -3.67
CA ILE A 161 -23.22 38.72 -4.58
C ILE A 161 -21.99 37.99 -4.05
N LEU A 162 -21.39 37.16 -4.90
CA LEU A 162 -20.16 36.45 -4.56
C LEU A 162 -18.99 37.45 -4.44
N PRO A 163 -18.20 37.40 -3.36
CA PRO A 163 -17.06 38.30 -3.20
C PRO A 163 -16.03 38.15 -4.33
N GLU A 164 -15.44 39.27 -4.74
CA GLU A 164 -14.50 39.37 -5.87
C GLU A 164 -13.21 38.52 -5.72
N LYS A 165 -12.88 38.09 -4.49
CA LYS A 165 -11.73 37.24 -4.18
C LYS A 165 -11.98 35.74 -4.36
N PHE A 166 -13.15 35.36 -4.87
CA PHE A 166 -13.45 33.96 -5.13
C PHE A 166 -12.68 33.47 -6.36
N GLN A 167 -11.74 32.55 -6.15
CA GLN A 167 -10.90 31.96 -7.19
C GLN A 167 -11.06 30.44 -7.23
N PRO A 168 -10.81 29.79 -8.39
CA PRO A 168 -10.90 28.34 -8.54
C PRO A 168 -9.90 27.59 -7.66
N LEU A 169 -10.22 26.32 -7.37
CA LEU A 169 -9.61 25.50 -6.31
C LEU A 169 -8.15 25.06 -6.58
N TYR A 170 -7.64 25.14 -7.81
CA TYR A 170 -6.35 24.56 -8.18
C TYR A 170 -5.38 25.56 -8.83
N THR A 171 -4.10 25.23 -8.71
CA THR A 171 -2.96 25.96 -9.30
C THR A 171 -2.20 25.04 -10.26
N GLU A 172 -1.27 25.59 -11.04
CA GLU A 172 -0.42 24.81 -11.98
C GLU A 172 0.39 23.70 -11.29
N ASN A 173 0.73 23.86 -10.01
CA ASN A 173 1.52 22.88 -9.25
C ASN A 173 0.66 21.85 -8.50
N THR A 174 -0.67 21.96 -8.56
CA THR A 174 -1.57 21.10 -7.78
C THR A 174 -1.47 19.64 -8.22
N THR A 175 -1.39 19.37 -9.53
CA THR A 175 -1.19 18.02 -10.07
C THR A 175 0.09 17.38 -9.55
N ASN A 176 1.21 18.10 -9.66
CA ASN A 176 2.52 17.66 -9.17
C ASN A 176 2.49 17.37 -7.66
N GLY A 177 1.77 18.17 -6.89
CA GLY A 177 1.58 17.96 -5.45
C GLY A 177 0.83 16.69 -5.10
N ILE A 178 -0.25 16.42 -5.82
CA ILE A 178 -1.04 15.18 -5.66
C ILE A 178 -0.19 13.97 -6.05
N THR A 179 0.56 14.04 -7.15
CA THR A 179 1.44 12.95 -7.58
C THR A 179 2.48 12.63 -6.51
N LEU A 180 3.17 13.65 -5.98
CA LEU A 180 4.22 13.47 -4.97
C LEU A 180 3.72 12.87 -3.65
N LEU A 181 2.43 12.99 -3.34
CA LEU A 181 1.83 12.35 -2.17
C LEU A 181 1.94 10.82 -2.21
N TRP A 182 1.79 10.25 -3.41
CA TRP A 182 1.72 8.80 -3.65
C TRP A 182 3.06 8.19 -4.09
N VAL A 183 4.13 8.98 -4.12
CA VAL A 183 5.46 8.47 -4.47
C VAL A 183 6.11 7.81 -3.25
N SER A 184 6.91 6.77 -3.48
CA SER A 184 7.73 6.15 -2.45
C SER A 184 8.75 7.13 -1.83
N ARG A 185 9.24 6.80 -0.64
CA ARG A 185 10.41 7.51 -0.09
C ARG A 185 11.57 7.43 -1.08
N PRO A 186 12.32 8.52 -1.31
CA PRO A 186 12.38 9.74 -0.50
C PRO A 186 11.46 10.91 -0.93
N PHE A 187 10.70 10.77 -2.03
CA PHE A 187 10.06 11.92 -2.72
C PHE A 187 8.71 12.36 -2.14
N ASN A 188 8.13 11.62 -1.20
CA ASN A 188 6.92 12.03 -0.47
C ASN A 188 7.18 13.01 0.67
N LEU A 189 8.44 13.41 0.91
CA LEU A 189 8.82 14.32 1.98
C LEU A 189 9.38 15.62 1.40
N SER A 190 8.96 16.77 1.92
CA SER A 190 9.51 18.09 1.57
C SER A 190 10.69 18.52 2.47
N PHE A 191 10.89 17.80 3.57
CA PHE A 191 11.93 18.05 4.55
C PHE A 191 12.46 16.72 5.12
N TRP A 192 13.77 16.68 5.36
CA TRP A 192 14.42 15.56 6.04
C TRP A 192 14.90 15.96 7.44
N SER A 193 14.22 15.43 8.46
CA SER A 193 14.78 15.26 9.80
C SER A 193 15.20 13.82 10.01
N ASN A 194 16.22 13.61 10.85
CA ASN A 194 16.53 12.33 11.51
C ASN A 194 15.39 11.89 12.45
N THR A 195 14.16 11.82 11.98
CA THR A 195 13.08 11.08 12.65
C THR A 195 13.21 9.64 12.21
N THR A 196 14.11 8.93 12.89
CA THR A 196 14.04 7.49 13.04
C THR A 196 12.66 7.17 13.61
N TRP A 197 11.82 6.50 12.84
CA TRP A 197 10.65 5.84 13.39
C TRP A 197 11.16 4.72 14.29
N ASN A 198 10.93 4.86 15.59
CA ASN A 198 10.99 3.73 16.53
C ASN A 198 9.80 2.81 16.30
#